data_AF-A0A2K3KL40-F1
#
_entry.id   AF-A0A2K3KL40-F1
#
_cell.length_a   1.000
_cell.length_b   1.000
_cell.length_c   1.000
_cell.angle_alpha   90.00
_cell.angle_beta   90.00
_cell.angle_gamma   90.00
#
_symmetry.space_group_name_H-M   'P 1'
#
loop_
_entity.id
_entity.type
_entity.pdbx_description
1 polymer ?
#
loop_
_entity_poly.entity_id
_entity_poly.type
_entity_poly.pdbx_seq_one_letter_code
_entity_poly.pdbx_strand_id
1 'polypeptide(L)'
;NGQAEAANRVILRGLKRRLDEAKGKWTEELHSVLWSYRTTPHSTTGETPFRLTYGTEAVIPVEIGASSFRTEIPLEGENNHEMLREELDLLEELRNGAALREATLKQKIAKRHDKKVVKREFDVGTLVLRRSQKDSREGKLVANWEGPYRVQAKTLREARKPSLDEGCVFVDEKRAYTTEE
;
A
#
# COMPACT_ATOMS: atom_id res chain seq x y z
N ASN A 1 6.19 6.04 1.11
CA ASN A 1 4.75 6.31 1.28
C ASN A 1 3.85 5.23 0.65
N GLY A 2 4.29 3.96 0.57
CA GLY A 2 3.63 2.95 -0.28
C GLY A 2 2.27 2.46 0.21
N GLN A 3 2.02 2.43 1.52
CA GLN A 3 0.71 2.06 2.07
C GLN A 3 -0.35 3.13 1.77
N ALA A 4 -0.02 4.41 1.97
CA ALA A 4 -0.91 5.51 1.63
C ALA A 4 -1.24 5.55 0.12
N GLU A 5 -0.24 5.33 -0.74
CA GLU A 5 -0.46 5.22 -2.19
C GLU A 5 -1.38 4.06 -2.58
N ALA A 6 -1.30 2.92 -1.89
CA ALA A 6 -2.16 1.77 -2.14
C ALA A 6 -3.62 2.07 -1.73
N ALA A 7 -3.83 2.68 -0.57
CA ALA A 7 -5.14 3.13 -0.12
C ALA A 7 -5.75 4.16 -1.08
N ASN A 8 -4.97 5.17 -1.48
CA ASN A 8 -5.40 6.18 -2.44
C ASN A 8 -5.81 5.56 -3.78
N ARG A 9 -5.09 4.54 -4.27
CA ARG A 9 -5.48 3.82 -5.49
C ARG A 9 -6.84 3.12 -5.36
N VAL A 10 -7.18 2.56 -4.20
CA VAL A 10 -8.48 1.93 -3.97
C VAL A 10 -9.59 2.98 -3.97
N ILE A 11 -9.40 4.08 -3.22
CA ILE A 11 -10.37 5.18 -3.11
C ILE A 11 -10.63 5.81 -4.50
N LEU A 12 -9.56 6.12 -5.25
CA LEU A 12 -9.69 6.69 -6.59
C LEU A 12 -10.40 5.76 -7.57
N ARG A 13 -10.17 4.44 -7.49
CA ARG A 13 -10.91 3.47 -8.31
C ARG A 13 -12.39 3.43 -7.96
N GLY A 14 -12.73 3.45 -6.66
CA GLY A 14 -14.12 3.50 -6.20
C GLY A 14 -14.84 4.76 -6.69
N LEU A 15 -14.20 5.91 -6.55
CA LEU A 15 -14.70 7.20 -7.06
C LEU A 15 -14.91 7.17 -8.58
N LYS A 16 -13.92 6.69 -9.34
CA LYS A 16 -14.03 6.61 -10.80
C LYS A 16 -15.27 5.82 -11.22
N ARG A 17 -15.51 4.67 -10.59
CA ARG A 17 -16.65 3.80 -10.89
C ARG A 17 -18.00 4.46 -10.59
N ARG A 18 -18.10 5.23 -9.49
CA ARG A 18 -19.32 5.97 -9.13
C ARG A 18 -19.54 7.21 -10.00
N LEU A 19 -18.47 7.87 -10.43
CA LEU A 19 -18.54 9.06 -11.26
C LEU A 19 -18.88 8.79 -12.73
N ASP A 20 -18.62 7.57 -13.22
CA ASP A 20 -19.15 7.12 -14.51
C ASP A 20 -20.70 7.17 -14.51
N GLU A 21 -21.33 6.89 -13.35
CA GLU A 21 -22.79 6.96 -13.14
C GLU A 21 -23.29 8.37 -12.77
N ALA A 22 -22.49 9.15 -12.03
CA ALA A 22 -22.86 10.47 -11.48
C ALA A 22 -21.84 11.58 -11.81
N LYS A 23 -21.76 11.97 -13.09
CA LYS A 23 -20.81 13.01 -13.57
C LYS A 23 -20.92 14.30 -12.75
N GLY A 24 -19.83 14.68 -12.07
CA GLY A 24 -19.68 15.95 -11.36
C GLY A 24 -19.98 15.95 -9.86
N LYS A 25 -20.51 14.84 -9.30
CA LYS A 25 -20.95 14.75 -7.89
C LYS A 25 -19.95 14.08 -6.95
N TRP A 26 -18.66 14.30 -7.17
CA TRP A 26 -17.61 13.56 -6.45
C TRP A 26 -17.64 13.77 -4.93
N THR A 27 -18.09 14.93 -4.45
CA THR A 27 -18.24 15.23 -3.02
C THR A 27 -19.34 14.41 -2.35
N GLU A 28 -20.44 14.17 -3.07
CA GLU A 28 -21.56 13.32 -2.62
C GLU A 28 -21.12 11.85 -2.56
N GLU A 29 -20.41 11.39 -3.60
CA GLU A 29 -19.96 10.00 -3.71
C GLU A 29 -18.75 9.65 -2.81
N LEU A 30 -17.94 10.65 -2.42
CA LEU A 30 -16.76 10.42 -1.60
C LEU A 30 -17.09 9.73 -0.28
N HIS A 31 -18.17 10.15 0.38
CA HIS A 31 -18.59 9.58 1.65
C HIS A 31 -18.98 8.10 1.49
N SER A 32 -19.72 7.78 0.43
CA SER A 32 -20.11 6.40 0.08
C SER A 32 -18.89 5.52 -0.20
N VAL A 33 -17.92 6.03 -0.98
CA VAL A 33 -16.69 5.29 -1.30
C VAL A 33 -15.84 5.07 -0.04
N LEU A 34 -15.65 6.10 0.79
CA LEU A 34 -14.91 5.98 2.04
C LEU A 34 -15.60 5.02 3.01
N TRP A 35 -16.92 5.05 3.10
CA TRP A 35 -17.69 4.11 3.91
C TRP A 35 -17.47 2.68 3.44
N SER A 36 -17.63 2.41 2.13
CA SER A 36 -17.39 1.08 1.57
C SER A 36 -15.96 0.59 1.83
N TYR A 37 -14.96 1.48 1.75
CA TYR A 37 -13.58 1.13 2.06
C TYR A 37 -13.41 0.73 3.53
N ARG A 38 -14.03 1.47 4.45
CA ARG A 38 -13.93 1.22 5.90
C ARG A 38 -14.66 -0.04 6.35
N THR A 39 -15.75 -0.41 5.69
CA THR A 39 -16.62 -1.53 6.11
C THR A 39 -16.47 -2.80 5.25
N THR A 40 -15.62 -2.78 4.22
CA THR A 40 -15.34 -3.98 3.40
C THR A 40 -14.08 -4.67 3.90
N PRO A 41 -14.09 -6.00 4.14
CA PRO A 41 -12.89 -6.73 4.51
C PRO A 41 -11.82 -6.64 3.41
N HIS A 42 -10.59 -6.29 3.78
CA HIS A 42 -9.49 -6.26 2.83
C HIS A 42 -8.95 -7.65 2.58
N SER A 43 -8.70 -8.02 1.32
CA SER A 43 -8.09 -9.32 0.98
C SER A 43 -6.70 -9.57 1.59
N THR A 44 -6.01 -8.52 2.02
CA THR A 44 -4.67 -8.61 2.62
C THR A 44 -4.72 -8.95 4.11
N THR A 45 -5.67 -8.39 4.86
CA THR A 45 -5.82 -8.57 6.31
C THR A 45 -6.94 -9.57 6.65
N GLY A 46 -7.94 -9.68 5.78
CA GLY A 46 -9.20 -10.39 6.00
C GLY A 46 -10.17 -9.64 6.91
N GLU A 47 -9.80 -8.44 7.37
CA GLU A 47 -10.57 -7.62 8.31
C GLU A 47 -10.94 -6.27 7.69
N THR A 48 -12.00 -5.64 8.22
CA THR A 48 -12.39 -4.28 7.83
C THR A 48 -11.48 -3.24 8.51
N PRO A 49 -11.10 -2.14 7.83
CA PRO A 49 -10.37 -1.05 8.49
C PRO A 49 -11.09 -0.48 9.71
N PHE A 50 -12.43 -0.45 9.69
CA PHE A 50 -13.24 0.02 10.81
C PHE A 50 -13.02 -0.84 12.05
N ARG A 51 -13.12 -2.18 11.92
CA ARG A 51 -12.93 -3.12 13.05
C ARG A 51 -11.52 -3.03 13.61
N LEU A 52 -10.50 -2.94 12.76
CA LEU A 52 -9.11 -2.79 13.23
C LEU A 52 -8.86 -1.47 13.96
N THR A 53 -9.65 -0.42 13.68
CA THR A 53 -9.52 0.89 14.32
C THR A 53 -10.30 0.96 15.64
N TYR A 54 -11.56 0.53 15.62
CA TYR A 54 -12.52 0.75 16.70
C TYR A 54 -12.85 -0.48 17.55
N GLY A 55 -12.37 -1.68 17.19
CA GLY A 55 -12.65 -2.91 17.94
C GLY A 55 -13.89 -3.67 17.51
N THR A 56 -14.92 -2.95 17.05
CA THR A 56 -16.22 -3.50 16.70
C THR A 56 -16.51 -3.42 15.20
N GLU A 57 -17.43 -4.25 14.71
CA GLU A 57 -17.94 -4.15 13.35
C GLU A 57 -18.91 -2.96 13.21
N ALA A 58 -18.79 -2.21 12.10
CA ALA A 58 -19.73 -1.14 11.79
C ALA A 58 -21.07 -1.72 11.30
N VAL A 59 -22.18 -1.18 11.80
CA VAL A 59 -23.51 -1.42 11.20
C VAL A 59 -23.54 -0.75 9.83
N ILE A 60 -23.65 -1.56 8.78
CA ILE A 60 -23.66 -1.08 7.39
C ILE A 60 -25.08 -0.70 6.93
N PRO A 61 -25.25 0.22 5.95
CA PRO A 61 -26.57 0.65 5.50
C PRO A 61 -27.52 -0.47 5.07
N VAL A 62 -26.98 -1.57 4.51
CA VAL A 62 -27.79 -2.74 4.13
C VAL A 62 -28.37 -3.45 5.36
N GLU A 63 -27.68 -3.47 6.50
CA GLU A 63 -28.22 -4.03 7.74
C GLU A 63 -29.38 -3.20 8.27
N ILE A 64 -29.29 -1.86 8.15
CA ILE A 64 -30.38 -0.94 8.53
C ILE A 64 -31.60 -1.14 7.62
N GLY A 65 -31.38 -1.23 6.30
CA GLY A 65 -32.46 -1.38 5.33
C GLY A 65 -33.11 -2.76 5.30
N ALA A 66 -32.35 -3.81 5.65
CA ALA A 66 -32.81 -5.19 5.68
C ALA A 66 -33.16 -5.68 7.09
N SER A 67 -33.15 -4.79 8.09
CA SER A 67 -33.43 -5.10 9.49
C SER A 67 -32.60 -6.29 9.99
N SER A 68 -31.27 -6.13 10.07
CA SER A 68 -30.42 -7.15 10.69
C SER A 68 -30.78 -7.34 12.17
N PHE A 69 -30.38 -8.47 12.74
CA PHE A 69 -30.56 -8.76 14.17
C PHE A 69 -30.06 -7.62 15.07
N ARG A 70 -28.94 -6.97 14.69
CA ARG A 70 -28.36 -5.83 15.42
C ARG A 70 -29.29 -4.61 15.45
N THR A 71 -30.13 -4.46 14.43
CA THR A 71 -31.11 -3.37 14.30
C THR A 71 -32.52 -3.73 14.78
N GLU A 72 -32.93 -4.99 14.66
CA GLU A 72 -34.24 -5.47 15.13
C GLU A 72 -34.29 -5.66 16.65
N ILE A 73 -33.18 -6.12 17.24
CA ILE A 73 -33.05 -6.38 18.66
C ILE A 73 -31.78 -5.68 19.16
N PRO A 74 -31.82 -4.35 19.32
CA PRO A 74 -30.69 -3.61 19.87
C PRO A 74 -30.41 -4.09 21.29
N LEU A 75 -29.14 -4.34 21.60
CA LEU A 75 -28.72 -4.49 22.98
C LEU A 75 -28.75 -3.10 23.64
N GLU A 76 -29.34 -3.02 24.83
CA GLU A 76 -29.47 -1.77 25.58
C GLU A 76 -28.73 -1.85 26.90
N GLY A 77 -28.26 -0.69 27.39
CA GLY A 77 -27.63 -0.56 28.70
C GLY A 77 -26.40 -1.45 28.87
N GLU A 78 -26.32 -2.16 30.00
CA GLU A 78 -25.13 -2.92 30.41
C GLU A 78 -24.79 -4.06 29.46
N ASN A 79 -25.78 -4.73 28.86
CA ASN A 79 -25.53 -5.84 27.93
C ASN A 79 -24.76 -5.39 26.68
N ASN A 80 -25.06 -4.19 26.16
CA ASN A 80 -24.29 -3.62 25.05
C ASN A 80 -22.88 -3.24 25.47
N HIS A 81 -22.71 -2.72 26.69
CA HIS A 81 -21.40 -2.39 27.24
C HIS A 81 -20.54 -3.64 27.49
N GLU A 82 -21.13 -4.74 27.94
CA GLU A 82 -20.44 -6.01 28.15
C GLU A 82 -19.98 -6.60 26.82
N MET A 83 -20.87 -6.72 25.83
CA MET A 83 -20.51 -7.19 24.48
C MET A 83 -19.41 -6.35 23.83
N LEU A 84 -19.48 -5.02 23.95
CA LEU A 84 -18.44 -4.16 23.41
C LEU A 84 -17.08 -4.36 24.11
N ARG A 85 -17.07 -4.64 25.41
CA ARG A 85 -15.83 -4.96 26.14
C ARG A 85 -15.23 -6.27 25.63
N GLU A 86 -16.05 -7.31 25.45
CA GLU A 86 -15.58 -8.58 24.89
C GLU A 86 -14.97 -8.42 23.50
N GLU A 87 -15.60 -7.64 22.61
CA GLU A 87 -15.05 -7.35 21.28
C GLU A 87 -13.73 -6.58 21.35
N LEU A 88 -13.60 -5.65 22.30
CA LEU A 88 -12.39 -4.88 22.52
C LEU A 88 -11.25 -5.73 23.09
N ASP A 89 -11.55 -6.72 23.94
CA ASP A 89 -10.56 -7.66 24.46
C ASP A 89 -9.95 -8.50 23.34
N LEU A 90 -10.74 -8.85 22.31
CA LEU A 90 -10.28 -9.59 21.13
C LEU A 90 -9.56 -8.72 20.09
N LEU A 91 -9.60 -7.39 20.21
CA LEU A 91 -9.06 -6.47 19.20
C LEU A 91 -7.56 -6.65 18.97
N GLU A 92 -6.80 -6.92 20.03
CA GLU A 92 -5.36 -7.15 19.90
C GLU A 92 -5.06 -8.42 19.10
N GLU A 93 -5.79 -9.50 19.35
CA GLU A 93 -5.67 -10.74 18.59
C GLU A 93 -6.02 -10.55 17.11
N LEU A 94 -7.09 -9.80 16.82
CA LEU A 94 -7.49 -9.43 15.47
C LEU A 94 -6.39 -8.64 14.74
N ARG A 95 -5.79 -7.64 15.41
CA ARG A 95 -4.68 -6.85 14.85
C ARG A 95 -3.45 -7.71 14.59
N ASN A 96 -3.10 -8.60 15.51
CA ASN A 96 -1.98 -9.52 15.35
C ASN A 96 -2.21 -10.50 14.19
N GLY A 97 -3.41 -11.06 14.09
CA GLY A 97 -3.80 -11.92 12.96
C GLY A 97 -3.75 -11.20 11.61
N ALA A 98 -4.26 -9.97 11.55
CA ALA A 98 -4.20 -9.12 10.36
C ALA A 98 -2.75 -8.81 9.94
N ALA A 99 -1.89 -8.46 10.91
CA ALA A 99 -0.48 -8.18 10.67
C ALA A 99 0.27 -9.41 10.14
N LEU A 100 0.01 -10.59 10.71
CA LEU A 100 0.60 -11.85 10.27
C LEU A 100 0.19 -12.19 8.83
N ARG A 101 -1.09 -12.02 8.48
CA ARG A 101 -1.59 -12.22 7.11
C ARG A 101 -0.93 -11.25 6.12
N GLU A 102 -0.86 -9.97 6.47
CA GLU A 102 -0.22 -8.94 5.64
C GLU A 102 1.28 -9.27 5.43
N ALA A 103 2.00 -9.62 6.50
CA ALA A 103 3.41 -10.00 6.43
C ALA A 103 3.61 -11.23 5.53
N THR A 104 2.77 -12.25 5.68
CA THR A 104 2.80 -13.47 4.86
C THR A 104 2.57 -13.16 3.39
N LEU A 105 1.59 -12.29 3.08
CA LEU A 105 1.32 -11.87 1.70
C LEU A 105 2.50 -11.08 1.12
N LYS A 106 3.06 -10.12 1.87
CA LYS A 106 4.24 -9.36 1.46
C LYS A 106 5.43 -10.28 1.16
N GLN A 107 5.69 -11.26 2.02
CA GLN A 107 6.74 -12.26 1.78
C GLN A 107 6.48 -13.08 0.52
N LYS A 108 5.25 -13.53 0.27
CA LYS A 108 4.90 -14.26 -0.96
C LYS A 108 5.12 -13.40 -2.21
N ILE A 109 4.72 -12.13 -2.16
CA ILE A 109 4.94 -11.17 -3.25
C ILE A 109 6.44 -10.95 -3.48
N ALA A 110 7.21 -10.73 -2.42
CA ALA A 110 8.66 -10.56 -2.49
C ALA A 110 9.34 -11.79 -3.10
N LYS A 111 9.01 -13.01 -2.64
CA LYS A 111 9.54 -14.25 -3.21
C LYS A 111 9.22 -14.39 -4.70
N ARG A 112 8.01 -14.02 -5.13
CA ARG A 112 7.62 -14.05 -6.56
C ARG A 112 8.40 -13.02 -7.38
N HIS A 113 8.61 -11.84 -6.83
CA HIS A 113 9.38 -10.78 -7.46
C HIS A 113 10.85 -11.20 -7.59
N ASP A 114 11.46 -11.64 -6.49
CA ASP A 114 12.87 -12.01 -6.43
C ASP A 114 13.21 -13.19 -7.37
N LYS A 115 12.27 -14.11 -7.61
CA LYS A 115 12.42 -15.16 -8.65
C LYS A 115 12.63 -14.62 -10.06
N LYS A 116 12.10 -13.42 -10.37
CA LYS A 116 12.23 -12.77 -11.68
C LYS A 116 13.40 -11.80 -11.74
N VAL A 117 14.01 -11.47 -10.61
CA VAL A 117 15.13 -10.52 -10.54
C VAL A 117 16.42 -11.27 -10.82
N VAL A 118 17.05 -10.94 -11.94
CA VAL A 118 18.45 -11.32 -12.20
C VAL A 118 19.31 -10.40 -11.35
N LYS A 119 20.02 -10.97 -10.39
CA LYS A 119 21.04 -10.22 -9.63
C LYS A 119 22.23 -9.98 -10.54
N ARG A 120 22.62 -8.72 -10.68
CA ARG A 120 23.84 -8.32 -11.39
C ARG A 120 24.80 -7.73 -10.35
N GLU A 121 25.99 -8.29 -10.27
CA GLU A 121 27.07 -7.76 -9.45
C GLU A 121 27.89 -6.79 -10.31
N PHE A 122 28.27 -5.64 -9.75
CA PHE A 122 29.03 -4.61 -10.45
C PHE A 122 30.34 -4.38 -9.72
N ASP A 123 31.46 -4.49 -10.43
CA ASP A 123 32.76 -4.23 -9.84
C ASP A 123 33.14 -2.76 -9.88
N VAL A 124 34.04 -2.37 -8.97
CA VAL A 124 34.62 -1.03 -8.98
C VAL A 124 35.35 -0.85 -10.31
N GLY A 125 35.05 0.23 -11.01
CA GLY A 125 35.55 0.52 -12.34
C GLY A 125 34.60 0.18 -13.49
N THR A 126 33.54 -0.61 -13.26
CA THR A 126 32.52 -0.94 -14.28
C THR A 126 31.72 0.31 -14.66
N LEU A 127 31.41 0.47 -15.95
CA LEU A 127 30.51 1.51 -16.43
C LEU A 127 29.06 1.07 -16.31
N VAL A 128 28.22 1.92 -15.73
CA VAL A 128 26.80 1.66 -15.49
C VAL A 128 25.95 2.85 -15.95
N LEU A 129 24.75 2.55 -16.42
CA LEU A 129 23.71 3.54 -16.68
C LEU A 129 22.82 3.68 -15.45
N ARG A 130 22.54 4.91 -15.06
CA ARG A 130 21.62 5.22 -13.96
C ARG A 130 20.25 5.53 -14.55
N ARG A 131 19.19 4.99 -13.95
CA ARG A 131 17.83 5.38 -14.37
C ARG A 131 17.59 6.86 -14.02
N SER A 132 17.22 7.66 -15.01
CA SER A 132 16.89 9.08 -14.83
C SER A 132 15.69 9.25 -13.88
N GLN A 133 15.78 10.20 -12.95
CA GLN A 133 14.60 10.64 -12.21
C GLN A 133 13.86 11.65 -13.08
N LYS A 134 12.96 11.17 -13.93
CA LYS A 134 12.14 12.04 -14.78
C LYS A 134 11.45 13.10 -13.93
N ASP A 135 11.81 14.36 -14.14
CA ASP A 135 10.98 15.45 -13.68
C ASP A 135 9.72 15.49 -14.53
N SER A 136 8.56 15.64 -13.88
CA SER A 136 7.26 15.64 -14.56
C SER A 136 7.13 16.71 -15.66
N ARG A 137 8.08 17.66 -15.72
CA ARG A 137 8.16 18.76 -16.68
C ARG A 137 8.90 18.41 -17.97
N GLU A 138 9.71 17.35 -18.00
CA GLU A 138 10.60 17.07 -19.14
C GLU A 138 9.93 16.29 -20.28
N GLY A 139 8.69 15.84 -20.09
CA GLY A 139 7.91 15.19 -21.14
C GLY A 139 8.27 13.73 -21.38
N LYS A 140 7.42 13.03 -22.13
CA LYS A 140 7.49 11.55 -22.29
C LYS A 140 8.71 11.05 -23.08
N LEU A 141 9.34 11.93 -23.88
CA LEU A 141 10.40 11.59 -24.84
C LEU A 141 11.82 11.68 -24.29
N VAL A 142 12.01 12.05 -23.03
CA VAL A 142 13.34 12.09 -22.41
C VAL A 142 13.85 10.67 -22.17
N ALA A 143 15.14 10.49 -22.39
CA ALA A 143 15.85 9.24 -22.14
C ALA A 143 15.60 8.74 -20.72
N ASN A 144 15.28 7.44 -20.58
CA ASN A 144 15.04 6.83 -19.28
C ASN A 144 16.34 6.60 -18.47
N TRP A 145 17.49 6.79 -19.10
CA TRP A 145 18.81 6.40 -18.60
C TRP A 145 19.79 7.56 -18.78
N GLU A 146 20.61 7.77 -17.77
CA GLU A 146 21.70 8.76 -17.71
C GLU A 146 23.04 8.03 -17.56
N GLY A 147 24.10 8.60 -18.13
CA GLY A 147 25.46 8.07 -18.03
C GLY A 147 26.16 8.01 -19.39
N PRO A 148 27.33 7.34 -19.46
CA PRO A 148 27.82 6.31 -18.54
C PRO A 148 28.49 6.84 -17.26
N TYR A 149 28.30 6.13 -16.14
CA TYR A 149 28.95 6.41 -14.84
C TYR A 149 29.90 5.29 -14.45
N ARG A 150 30.98 5.60 -13.71
CA ARG A 150 31.91 4.59 -13.20
C ARG A 150 31.59 4.25 -11.75
N VAL A 151 31.50 2.96 -11.43
CA VAL A 151 31.35 2.50 -10.04
C VAL A 151 32.65 2.78 -9.28
N GLN A 152 32.61 3.55 -8.20
CA GLN A 152 33.80 3.85 -7.39
C GLN A 152 33.91 2.98 -6.13
N ALA A 153 32.79 2.61 -5.51
CA ALA A 153 32.79 1.80 -4.30
C ALA A 153 31.48 1.00 -4.16
N LYS A 154 31.59 -0.21 -3.60
CA LYS A 154 30.45 -1.02 -3.16
C LYS A 154 30.05 -0.60 -1.75
N THR A 155 28.78 -0.26 -1.51
CA THR A 155 28.27 0.06 -0.17
C THR A 155 27.40 -1.08 0.34
N LEU A 156 27.62 -1.50 1.58
CA LEU A 156 26.73 -2.45 2.26
C LEU A 156 25.47 -1.68 2.72
N ARG A 157 24.32 -2.15 2.24
CA ARG A 157 22.88 -1.89 2.51
C ARG A 157 22.35 -0.71 3.37
N GLU A 158 23.13 -0.03 4.20
CA GLU A 158 22.65 1.03 5.11
C GLU A 158 23.54 2.28 5.18
N ALA A 159 24.41 2.52 4.19
CA ALA A 159 25.09 3.80 4.11
C ALA A 159 24.13 4.89 3.57
N ARG A 160 23.79 5.85 4.43
CA ARG A 160 23.11 7.11 4.07
C ARG A 160 23.81 7.72 2.85
N LYS A 161 23.05 7.99 1.78
CA LYS A 161 23.56 8.56 0.51
C LYS A 161 24.52 9.73 0.81
N PRO A 162 25.83 9.62 0.50
CA PRO A 162 26.73 10.75 0.57
C PRO A 162 26.38 11.78 -0.52
N SER A 163 26.73 13.03 -0.27
CA SER A 163 26.56 14.15 -1.21
C SER A 163 27.24 13.88 -2.54
N LEU A 164 26.60 14.39 -3.59
CA LEU A 164 26.98 14.30 -5.00
C LEU A 164 28.25 15.12 -5.26
N ASP A 165 29.40 14.46 -5.32
CA ASP A 165 30.51 14.95 -6.14
C ASP A 165 30.40 14.31 -7.53
N GLU A 166 30.67 15.14 -8.54
CA GLU A 166 30.36 14.94 -9.95
C GLU A 166 30.90 13.58 -10.49
N GLY A 167 29.98 12.73 -10.97
CA GLY A 167 30.31 11.53 -11.76
C GLY A 167 30.29 10.19 -11.03
N CYS A 168 29.98 10.13 -9.73
CA CYS A 168 30.06 8.90 -8.95
C CYS A 168 28.69 8.24 -8.73
N VAL A 169 28.54 6.94 -9.06
CA VAL A 169 27.32 6.16 -8.76
C VAL A 169 27.67 5.03 -7.80
N PHE A 170 27.03 5.05 -6.63
CA PHE A 170 27.03 3.95 -5.67
C PHE A 170 25.94 2.96 -6.08
N VAL A 171 26.33 1.71 -6.32
CA VAL A 171 25.39 0.66 -6.73
C VAL A 171 24.96 -0.13 -5.51
N ASP A 172 23.68 -0.02 -5.16
CA ASP A 172 22.99 -0.94 -4.26
C ASP A 172 22.64 -2.20 -5.06
N GLU A 173 23.00 -3.38 -4.55
CA GLU A 173 22.79 -4.71 -5.15
C GLU A 173 21.34 -4.99 -5.59
N LYS A 174 20.36 -4.17 -5.19
CA LYS A 174 18.95 -4.31 -5.59
C LYS A 174 18.45 -3.29 -6.61
N ARG A 175 19.25 -2.31 -7.06
CA ARG A 175 18.74 -1.17 -7.85
C ARG A 175 19.54 -0.77 -9.09
N ALA A 176 20.41 -1.63 -9.61
CA ALA A 176 20.98 -1.42 -10.93
C ALA A 176 20.36 -2.41 -11.93
N TYR A 177 19.46 -1.89 -12.76
CA TYR A 177 18.95 -2.58 -13.94
C TYR A 177 19.67 -1.99 -15.15
N THR A 178 20.25 -2.82 -16.00
CA THR A 178 20.69 -2.42 -17.34
C THR A 178 19.97 -3.32 -18.35
N THR A 179 19.40 -2.72 -19.40
CA THR A 179 18.85 -3.43 -20.56
C THR A 179 20.00 -3.74 -21.52
N GLU A 180 20.17 -5.01 -21.86
CA GLU A 180 20.93 -5.42 -23.04
C GLU A 180 19.93 -5.79 -24.14
N GLU A 181 20.15 -5.13 -25.28
CA GLU A 181 19.63 -5.34 -26.66
C GLU A 181 18.13 -5.20 -26.95
#